data_AF-A0A428XT56-F1
#
_entry.id   AF-A0A428XT56-F1
#
_cell.length_a   1.000
_cell.length_b   1.000
_cell.length_c   1.000
_cell.angle_alpha   90.00
_cell.angle_beta   90.00
_cell.angle_gamma   90.00
#
_symmetry.space_group_name_H-M   'P 1'
#
loop_
_entity.id
_entity.type
_entity.pdbx_description
1 polymer ?
#
loop_
_entity_poly.entity_id
_entity_poly.type
_entity_poly.pdbx_seq_one_letter_code
_entity_poly.pdbx_strand_id
1 'polypeptide(L)'
;MTQTIAEKLQIKPHTTVWLSHPVHLPLLTPMPMGVRECAVLATASTAVLFAEDAASARKLLEKHVDDLAKPAAFWIAYPKGNKADINRDTLWPIVADFDMRPNGQVAIDSRWSALRFRPNRPGEDRFTGGAQ
;
A
#
# COMPACT_ATOMS: atom_id res chain seq x y z
N MET A 1 -22.52 8.82 -6.64
CA MET A 1 -21.73 9.24 -5.45
C MET A 1 -20.26 8.98 -5.74
N THR A 2 -19.38 9.92 -5.43
CA THR A 2 -17.92 9.74 -5.63
C THR A 2 -17.38 8.86 -4.52
N GLN A 3 -16.59 7.84 -4.86
CA GLN A 3 -15.95 6.97 -3.86
C GLN A 3 -15.02 7.77 -2.94
N THR A 4 -15.03 7.44 -1.65
CA THR A 4 -14.10 7.97 -0.64
C THR A 4 -12.68 7.45 -0.88
N ILE A 5 -11.68 8.02 -0.21
CA ILE A 5 -10.30 7.51 -0.30
C ILE A 5 -10.21 6.09 0.28
N ALA A 6 -10.84 5.82 1.42
CA ALA A 6 -10.91 4.47 1.97
C ALA A 6 -11.48 3.45 0.97
N GLU A 7 -12.58 3.79 0.30
CA GLU A 7 -13.20 2.91 -0.71
C GLU A 7 -12.26 2.67 -1.91
N LYS A 8 -11.58 3.72 -2.39
CA LYS A 8 -10.57 3.60 -3.47
C LYS A 8 -9.40 2.71 -3.06
N LEU A 9 -8.99 2.76 -1.81
CA LEU A 9 -7.98 1.86 -1.23
C LEU A 9 -8.52 0.46 -0.91
N GLN A 10 -9.76 0.16 -1.30
CA GLN A 10 -10.43 -1.12 -1.09
C GLN A 10 -10.65 -1.50 0.38
N ILE A 11 -10.69 -0.50 1.26
CA ILE A 11 -11.21 -0.68 2.61
C ILE A 11 -12.73 -0.87 2.48
N LYS A 12 -13.23 -2.01 2.95
CA LYS A 12 -14.64 -2.40 2.83
C LYS A 12 -15.37 -2.26 4.17
N PRO A 13 -16.70 -2.10 4.18
CA PRO A 13 -17.48 -2.14 5.42
C PRO A 13 -17.19 -3.40 6.24
N HIS A 14 -17.21 -3.27 7.57
CA HIS A 14 -17.00 -4.38 8.52
C HIS A 14 -15.67 -5.12 8.39
N THR A 15 -14.63 -4.48 7.84
CA THR A 15 -13.28 -5.05 7.72
C THR A 15 -12.26 -4.40 8.64
N THR A 16 -11.04 -4.93 8.64
CA THR A 16 -9.92 -4.40 9.41
C THR A 16 -8.93 -3.65 8.52
N VAL A 17 -8.41 -2.53 9.03
CA VAL A 17 -7.34 -1.76 8.40
C VAL A 17 -6.11 -1.68 9.30
N TRP A 18 -4.93 -1.87 8.73
CA TRP A 18 -3.66 -1.66 9.41
C TRP A 18 -2.86 -0.54 8.73
N LEU A 19 -2.25 0.33 9.52
CA LEU A 19 -1.38 1.40 9.05
C LEU A 19 -0.01 1.25 9.72
N SER A 20 1.06 1.35 8.92
CA SER A 20 2.42 1.46 9.46
C SER A 20 2.62 2.71 10.33
N HIS A 21 1.88 3.77 10.01
CA HIS A 21 1.90 5.07 10.69
C HIS A 21 0.44 5.48 10.98
N PRO A 22 -0.11 5.13 12.16
CA PRO A 22 -1.50 5.43 12.53
C PRO A 22 -1.84 6.94 12.49
N VAL A 23 -0.84 7.81 12.62
CA VAL A 23 -1.01 9.28 12.49
C VAL A 23 -1.60 9.70 11.13
N HIS A 24 -1.47 8.87 10.09
CA HIS A 24 -2.00 9.13 8.76
C HIS A 24 -3.44 8.62 8.54
N LEU A 25 -4.07 8.01 9.55
CA LEU A 25 -5.46 7.57 9.48
C LEU A 25 -6.43 8.65 8.94
N PRO A 26 -6.33 9.94 9.34
CA PRO A 26 -7.22 10.98 8.83
C PRO A 26 -7.22 11.12 7.30
N LEU A 27 -6.10 10.78 6.62
CA LEU A 27 -6.00 10.82 5.16
C LEU A 27 -6.92 9.81 4.45
N LEU A 28 -7.32 8.75 5.16
CA LEU A 28 -8.15 7.68 4.60
C LEU A 28 -9.63 7.89 4.90
N THR A 29 -9.97 8.85 5.75
CA THR A 29 -11.35 9.10 6.17
C THR A 29 -12.16 9.85 5.10
N PRO A 30 -13.50 9.75 5.10
CA PRO A 30 -14.34 8.96 6.00
C PRO A 30 -14.21 7.45 5.79
N MET A 31 -14.20 6.69 6.89
CA MET A 31 -14.16 5.23 6.86
C MET A 31 -15.55 4.65 6.55
N PRO A 32 -15.61 3.55 5.77
CA PRO A 32 -16.82 2.76 5.65
C PRO A 32 -17.33 2.26 7.01
N MET A 33 -18.64 2.00 7.08
CA MET A 33 -19.30 1.54 8.31
C MET A 33 -18.61 0.30 8.90
N GLY A 34 -18.37 0.33 10.21
CA GLY A 34 -17.87 -0.82 10.96
C GLY A 34 -16.42 -1.21 10.68
N VAL A 35 -15.66 -0.39 9.96
CA VAL A 35 -14.20 -0.58 9.81
C VAL A 35 -13.53 -0.42 11.17
N ARG A 36 -12.57 -1.30 11.47
CA ARG A 36 -11.78 -1.25 12.70
C ARG A 36 -10.30 -1.22 12.38
N GLU A 37 -9.53 -0.45 13.13
CA GLU A 37 -8.08 -0.55 13.09
C GLU A 37 -7.61 -1.85 13.76
N CYS A 38 -6.54 -2.45 13.24
CA CYS A 38 -5.86 -3.56 13.88
C CYS A 38 -4.38 -3.25 14.07
N ALA A 39 -3.77 -3.81 15.12
CA ALA A 39 -2.37 -3.59 15.43
C ALA A 39 -1.40 -4.47 14.62
N VAL A 40 -1.90 -5.58 14.07
CA VAL A 40 -1.10 -6.60 13.38
C VAL A 40 -1.44 -6.63 11.89
N LEU A 41 -0.41 -6.50 11.04
CA LEU A 41 -0.55 -6.50 9.58
C LEU A 41 -1.19 -7.81 9.08
N ALA A 42 -0.74 -8.94 9.60
CA ALA A 42 -1.24 -10.27 9.26
C ALA A 42 -2.75 -10.46 9.42
N THR A 43 -3.39 -9.68 10.31
CA THR A 43 -4.84 -9.77 10.60
C THR A 43 -5.66 -8.72 9.86
N ALA A 44 -5.00 -7.86 9.08
CA ALA A 44 -5.64 -6.77 8.37
C ALA A 44 -6.29 -7.26 7.08
N SER A 45 -7.49 -6.78 6.79
CA SER A 45 -8.10 -6.97 5.46
C SER A 45 -7.43 -6.03 4.44
N THR A 46 -7.11 -4.80 4.86
CA THR A 46 -6.36 -3.82 4.08
C THR A 46 -5.18 -3.30 4.90
N ALA A 47 -3.99 -3.26 4.30
CA ALA A 47 -2.79 -2.68 4.91
C ALA A 47 -2.30 -1.49 4.08
N VAL A 48 -1.95 -0.39 4.75
CA VAL A 48 -1.38 0.81 4.14
C VAL A 48 -0.06 1.16 4.81
N LEU A 49 1.02 0.97 4.08
CA LEU A 49 2.35 1.46 4.44
C LEU A 49 2.50 2.91 4.03
N PHE A 50 3.17 3.71 4.85
CA PHE A 50 3.55 5.07 4.53
C PHE A 50 5.06 5.12 4.54
N ALA A 51 5.65 5.39 3.37
CA ALA A 51 7.08 5.52 3.17
C ALA A 51 7.37 6.91 2.64
N GLU A 52 8.21 7.67 3.35
CA GLU A 52 8.58 9.04 2.95
C GLU A 52 9.64 9.02 1.84
N ASP A 53 10.42 7.94 1.73
CA ASP A 53 11.54 7.78 0.81
C ASP A 53 11.76 6.30 0.44
N ALA A 54 12.65 6.04 -0.52
CA ALA A 54 12.92 4.68 -1.00
C ALA A 54 13.52 3.77 0.09
N ALA A 55 14.33 4.34 1.00
CA ALA A 55 14.99 3.59 2.07
C ALA A 55 13.99 3.12 3.14
N SER A 56 13.07 4.00 3.55
CA SER A 56 11.99 3.70 4.49
C SER A 56 11.02 2.67 3.91
N ALA A 57 10.72 2.73 2.59
CA ALA A 57 9.94 1.70 1.93
C ALA A 57 10.59 0.31 2.06
N ARG A 58 11.88 0.19 1.73
CA ARG A 58 12.63 -1.08 1.85
C ARG A 58 12.63 -1.59 3.29
N LYS A 59 12.99 -0.74 4.26
CA LYS A 59 13.04 -1.10 5.67
C LYS A 59 11.69 -1.60 6.20
N LEU A 60 10.60 -0.96 5.78
CA LEU A 60 9.27 -1.37 6.21
C LEU A 60 8.83 -2.69 5.55
N LEU A 61 9.17 -2.92 4.28
CA LEU A 61 8.91 -4.18 3.59
C LEU A 61 9.69 -5.33 4.22
N GLU A 62 10.99 -5.13 4.50
CA GLU A 62 11.84 -6.11 5.21
C GLU A 62 11.28 -6.46 6.58
N LYS A 63 10.85 -5.45 7.35
CA LYS A 63 10.26 -5.65 8.69
C LYS A 63 9.01 -6.54 8.66
N HIS A 64 8.26 -6.53 7.56
CA HIS A 64 6.97 -7.19 7.44
C HIS A 64 6.94 -8.29 6.36
N VAL A 65 8.11 -8.76 5.91
CA VAL A 65 8.27 -9.66 4.75
C VAL A 65 7.36 -10.89 4.83
N ASP A 66 7.24 -11.50 6.00
CA ASP A 66 6.43 -12.72 6.24
C ASP A 66 4.91 -12.47 6.18
N ASP A 67 4.48 -11.22 6.24
CA ASP A 67 3.07 -10.83 6.32
C ASP A 67 2.56 -10.08 5.08
N LEU A 68 3.43 -9.65 4.14
CA LEU A 68 3.06 -8.79 3.00
C LEU A 68 1.94 -9.35 2.13
N ALA A 69 1.85 -10.68 2.05
CA ALA A 69 0.85 -11.40 1.25
C ALA A 69 -0.47 -11.67 1.99
N LYS A 70 -0.55 -11.41 3.31
CA LYS A 70 -1.70 -11.78 4.13
C LYS A 70 -2.91 -10.84 3.94
N PRO A 71 -2.75 -9.50 3.82
CA PRO A 71 -3.86 -8.62 3.52
C PRO A 71 -4.41 -8.84 2.11
N ALA A 72 -5.73 -8.76 1.96
CA ALA A 72 -6.37 -8.82 0.65
C ALA A 72 -6.04 -7.59 -0.23
N ALA A 73 -5.78 -6.45 0.41
CA ALA A 73 -5.31 -5.24 -0.24
C ALA A 73 -4.09 -4.69 0.51
N PHE A 74 -2.95 -4.62 -0.16
CA PHE A 74 -1.71 -4.10 0.38
C PHE A 74 -1.25 -2.90 -0.44
N TRP A 75 -1.04 -1.78 0.23
CA TRP A 75 -0.71 -0.49 -0.38
C TRP A 75 0.55 0.11 0.24
N ILE A 76 1.34 0.79 -0.58
CA ILE A 76 2.41 1.69 -0.13
C ILE A 76 2.08 3.10 -0.60
N ALA A 77 1.81 3.98 0.36
CA ALA A 77 1.65 5.41 0.20
C ALA A 77 3.03 6.10 0.22
N TYR A 78 3.26 6.99 -0.74
CA TYR A 78 4.50 7.74 -0.93
C TYR A 78 4.22 9.20 -1.31
N PRO A 79 5.10 10.17 -0.94
CA PRO A 79 5.00 11.55 -1.38
C PRO A 79 5.14 11.65 -2.90
N LYS A 80 4.13 12.20 -3.57
CA LYS A 80 4.12 12.40 -5.03
C LYS A 80 4.66 13.77 -5.42
N GLY A 81 5.02 13.91 -6.71
CA GLY A 81 5.42 15.17 -7.31
C GLY A 81 6.87 15.56 -7.02
N ASN A 82 7.78 14.57 -7.04
CA ASN A 82 9.22 14.76 -6.81
C ASN A 82 9.57 15.42 -5.46
N LYS A 83 8.72 15.19 -4.45
CA LYS A 83 8.95 15.68 -3.07
C LYS A 83 9.95 14.81 -2.29
N ALA A 84 10.29 13.63 -2.83
CA ALA A 84 11.21 12.66 -2.27
C ALA A 84 11.82 11.79 -3.38
N ASP A 85 12.79 10.93 -3.03
CA ASP A 85 13.44 9.97 -3.94
C ASP A 85 12.58 8.72 -4.24
N ILE A 86 11.30 8.77 -3.89
CA ILE A 86 10.32 7.71 -4.07
C ILE A 86 9.19 8.14 -5.02
N ASN A 87 8.87 7.27 -5.97
CA ASN A 87 7.73 7.42 -6.86
C ASN A 87 7.21 6.03 -7.27
N ARG A 88 6.22 5.98 -8.17
CA ARG A 88 5.68 4.72 -8.71
C ARG A 88 6.79 3.82 -9.26
N ASP A 89 7.64 4.36 -10.10
CA ASP A 89 8.60 3.63 -10.91
C ASP A 89 9.79 3.17 -10.06
N THR A 90 10.16 3.93 -9.03
CA THR A 90 11.18 3.48 -8.07
C THR A 90 10.65 2.45 -7.08
N LEU A 91 9.34 2.46 -6.77
CA LEU A 91 8.71 1.42 -5.95
C LEU A 91 8.65 0.05 -6.63
N TRP A 92 8.54 0.02 -7.95
CA TRP A 92 8.45 -1.21 -8.74
C TRP A 92 9.60 -2.20 -8.52
N PRO A 93 10.89 -1.83 -8.72
CA PRO A 93 11.99 -2.74 -8.43
C PRO A 93 12.11 -3.06 -6.94
N ILE A 94 11.74 -2.13 -6.04
CA ILE A 94 11.74 -2.37 -4.59
C ILE A 94 10.81 -3.53 -4.24
N VAL A 95 9.54 -3.49 -4.66
CA VAL A 95 8.58 -4.55 -4.31
C VAL A 95 8.86 -5.87 -5.04
N ALA A 96 9.53 -5.81 -6.19
CA ALA A 96 9.94 -7.00 -6.91
C ALA A 96 10.98 -7.81 -6.12
N ASP A 97 11.77 -7.20 -5.23
CA ASP A 97 12.66 -7.89 -4.27
C ASP A 97 11.87 -8.76 -3.28
N PHE A 98 10.56 -8.52 -3.11
CA PHE A 98 9.67 -9.23 -2.19
C PHE A 98 8.65 -10.13 -2.90
N ASP A 99 8.93 -10.53 -4.15
CA ASP A 99 8.04 -11.35 -4.98
C ASP A 99 6.63 -10.75 -5.18
N MET A 100 6.55 -9.42 -5.18
CA MET A 100 5.31 -8.67 -5.42
C MET A 100 5.37 -7.90 -6.73
N ARG A 101 4.19 -7.53 -7.23
CA ARG A 101 4.05 -6.66 -8.40
C ARG A 101 2.94 -5.61 -8.21
N PRO A 102 3.08 -4.43 -8.83
CA PRO A 102 2.07 -3.37 -8.78
C PRO A 102 0.80 -3.80 -9.53
N ASN A 103 -0.38 -3.39 -9.03
CA ASN A 103 -1.66 -3.70 -9.69
C ASN A 103 -2.75 -2.61 -9.55
N GLY A 104 -2.41 -1.42 -9.07
CA GLY A 104 -3.33 -0.27 -9.04
C GLY A 104 -2.73 0.94 -8.34
N GLN A 105 -3.16 2.15 -8.70
CA GLN A 105 -2.69 3.38 -8.07
C GLN A 105 -3.86 4.30 -7.70
N VAL A 106 -3.75 4.97 -6.56
CA VAL A 106 -4.72 5.95 -6.06
C VAL A 106 -3.99 7.22 -5.63
N ALA A 107 -4.50 8.38 -6.02
CA ALA A 107 -4.10 9.64 -5.39
C ALA A 107 -4.93 9.81 -4.10
N ILE A 108 -4.24 9.91 -2.95
CA ILE A 108 -4.87 10.11 -1.64
C ILE A 108 -5.25 11.59 -1.48
N ASP A 109 -4.26 12.48 -1.60
CA ASP A 109 -4.44 13.93 -1.46
C ASP A 109 -3.42 14.69 -2.36
N SER A 110 -3.08 15.93 -2.03
CA SER A 110 -2.08 16.72 -2.77
C SER A 110 -0.63 16.28 -2.52
N ARG A 111 -0.35 15.53 -1.45
CA ARG A 111 0.98 15.05 -1.07
C ARG A 111 1.17 13.58 -1.38
N TRP A 112 0.18 12.73 -1.18
CA TRP A 112 0.32 11.27 -1.16
C TRP A 112 -0.34 10.61 -2.36
N SER A 113 0.38 9.67 -2.96
CA SER A 113 -0.17 8.63 -3.83
C SER A 113 0.05 7.28 -3.16
N ALA A 114 -0.84 6.33 -3.39
CA ALA A 114 -0.66 4.94 -2.96
C ALA A 114 -0.61 4.02 -4.17
N LEU A 115 0.37 3.12 -4.19
CA LEU A 115 0.47 2.03 -5.15
C LEU A 115 0.06 0.73 -4.45
N ARG A 116 -0.79 -0.05 -5.09
CA ARG A 116 -1.23 -1.36 -4.63
C ARG A 116 -0.33 -2.43 -5.21
N PHE A 117 -0.08 -3.44 -4.40
CA PHE A 117 0.66 -4.62 -4.80
C PHE A 117 -0.10 -5.90 -4.53
N ARG A 118 0.31 -6.94 -5.22
CA ARG A 118 -0.05 -8.33 -4.93
C ARG A 118 1.18 -9.22 -5.04
N PRO A 119 1.20 -10.37 -4.36
CA PRO A 119 2.17 -11.42 -4.64
C PRO A 119 2.10 -11.87 -6.10
N ASN A 120 3.22 -12.40 -6.58
CA ASN A 120 3.26 -13.14 -7.84
C ASN A 120 2.40 -14.40 -7.72
N ARG A 121 1.67 -14.70 -8.80
CA ARG A 121 0.89 -15.94 -8.89
C ARG A 121 1.81 -17.09 -9.34
N PRO A 122 1.44 -18.35 -9.04
CA PRO A 122 2.17 -19.49 -9.57
C PRO A 122 2.33 -19.39 -11.09
N GLY A 123 3.58 -19.51 -11.57
CA GLY A 123 3.91 -19.43 -12.99
C GLY A 123 4.12 -18.02 -13.55
N GLU A 124 4.00 -16.96 -12.73
CA GLU A 124 4.41 -15.63 -13.16
C GLU A 124 5.90 -15.39 -12.86
N ASP A 125 6.65 -14.91 -13.86
CA ASP A 125 8.02 -14.46 -13.66
C ASP A 125 8.09 -13.27 -12.70
N ARG A 126 9.25 -13.10 -12.07
CA ARG A 126 9.53 -11.92 -11.24
C ARG A 126 9.26 -10.65 -12.04
N PHE A 127 8.56 -9.71 -11.42
CA PHE A 127 8.26 -8.43 -12.06
C PHE A 127 9.56 -7.65 -12.31
N THR A 128 9.81 -7.26 -13.57
CA THR A 128 11.03 -6.57 -13.99
C THR A 128 10.84 -5.06 -14.23
N GLY A 129 9.65 -4.53 -13.94
CA GLY A 129 9.28 -3.14 -14.25
C GLY A 129 8.55 -3.03 -15.59
N GLY A 130 7.44 -2.30 -15.60
CA GLY A 130 6.65 -2.06 -16.80
C GLY A 130 7.13 -0.81 -17.52
N ALA A 131 8.17 -0.92 -18.34
CA ALA A 131 8.30 -0.01 -19.48
C ALA A 131 7.28 -0.48 -20.54
N GLN A 132 6.12 0.15 -20.57
CA GLN A 132 5.33 0.31 -21.80
C GLN A 132 5.03 1.78 -21.97
#